data_AF-K1UGT7-F1
#
_entry.id   AF-K1UGT7-F1
#
_cell.length_a   1.000
_cell.length_b   1.000
_cell.length_c   1.000
_cell.angle_alpha   90.00
_cell.angle_beta   90.00
_cell.angle_gamma   90.00
#
_symmetry.space_group_name_H-M   'P 1'
#
loop_
_entity.id
_entity.type
_entity.pdbx_description
1 polymer ?
#
loop_
_entity_poly.entity_id
_entity_poly.type
_entity_poly.pdbx_seq_one_letter_code
_entity_poly.pdbx_strand_id
1 'polypeptide(L)'
;MSVLIVFIQKAIVQGICILYGALGEIMTEKTGNLNLGIPGIMYMGGISGLMGAFLYEKDNPDPNVFIGVLISFVCAFACAMLGGLIYSILTITLRVNQNVTGLALTIFGTGFGN
;
A
#
# COMPACT_ATOMS: atom_id res chain seq x y z
N MET A 1 27.79 -7.44 15.08
CA MET A 1 27.09 -6.14 14.92
C MET A 1 26.42 -5.81 16.23
N SER A 2 26.67 -4.65 16.86
CA SER A 2 26.03 -4.29 18.13
C SER A 2 24.50 -4.18 17.94
N VAL A 3 23.71 -4.66 18.91
CA VAL A 3 22.23 -4.68 18.86
C VAL A 3 21.67 -3.29 18.50
N LEU A 4 22.30 -2.22 19.00
CA LEU A 4 21.94 -0.84 18.71
C LEU A 4 21.99 -0.51 17.21
N ILE A 5 23.02 -0.98 16.49
CA ILE A 5 23.20 -0.71 15.06
C ILE A 5 22.12 -1.42 14.24
N VAL A 6 21.82 -2.68 14.57
CA VAL A 6 20.76 -3.45 13.90
C VAL A 6 19.39 -2.82 14.15
N PHE A 7 19.13 -2.37 15.38
CA PHE A 7 17.88 -1.69 15.74
C PHE A 7 17.67 -0.43 14.90
N ILE A 8 18.68 0.45 14.82
CA ILE A 8 18.59 1.69 14.05
C ILE A 8 18.38 1.38 12.55
N GLN A 9 19.10 0.42 12.00
CA GLN A 9 18.94 0.03 10.58
C GLN A 9 17.52 -0.44 10.28
N LYS A 10 16.92 -1.29 11.12
CA LYS A 10 15.56 -1.80 10.93
C LYS A 10 14.51 -0.70 11.12
N ALA A 11 14.71 0.19 12.10
CA ALA A 11 13.81 1.31 12.35
C ALA A 11 13.72 2.26 11.14
N ILE A 12 14.86 2.56 10.50
CA ILE A 12 14.91 3.40 9.29
C ILE A 12 14.11 2.75 8.16
N VAL A 13 14.35 1.47 7.87
CA VAL A 13 13.67 0.76 6.77
C VAL A 13 12.15 0.71 7.00
N GLN A 14 11.71 0.40 8.22
CA GLN A 14 10.29 0.37 8.57
C GLN A 14 9.64 1.76 8.49
N GLY A 15 10.35 2.79 8.95
CA GLY A 15 9.88 4.18 8.95
C GLY A 15 9.70 4.77 7.55
N ILE A 16 10.56 4.40 6.59
CA ILE A 16 10.46 4.87 5.20
C ILE A 16 9.14 4.44 4.56
N CYS A 17 8.67 3.22 4.80
CA CYS A 17 7.37 2.77 4.27
C CYS A 17 6.22 3.66 4.74
N ILE A 18 6.19 3.97 6.05
CA ILE A 18 5.16 4.83 6.64
C ILE A 18 5.31 6.28 6.16
N LEU A 19 6.54 6.76 5.98
CA LEU A 19 6.82 8.12 5.48
C LEU A 19 6.16 8.35 4.11
N TYR A 20 6.24 7.38 3.19
CA TYR A 20 5.59 7.51 1.89
C TYR A 20 4.05 7.51 1.99
N GLY A 21 3.48 6.72 2.89
CA GLY A 21 2.04 6.74 3.18
C GLY A 21 1.59 8.10 3.72
N ALA A 22 2.30 8.61 4.74
CA ALA A 22 2.01 9.90 5.37
C ALA A 22 2.15 11.07 4.38
N LEU A 23 3.11 11.02 3.46
CA LEU A 23 3.28 12.05 2.43
C LEU A 23 2.05 12.13 1.51
N GLY A 24 1.47 10.99 1.13
CA GLY A 24 0.19 10.94 0.41
C GLY A 24 -0.99 11.43 1.25
N GLU A 25 -1.00 11.11 2.55
CA GLU A 25 -2.04 11.56 3.48
C GLU A 25 -2.05 13.08 3.62
N ILE A 26 -0.89 13.73 3.79
CA ILE A 26 -0.77 15.19 3.90
C ILE A 26 -1.40 15.89 2.70
N MET A 27 -1.25 15.32 1.49
CA MET A 27 -1.87 15.88 0.29
C MET A 27 -3.40 15.73 0.32
N THR A 28 -3.90 14.62 0.86
CA THR A 28 -5.32 14.35 1.02
C THR A 28 -5.95 15.22 2.12
N GLU A 29 -5.27 15.39 3.26
CA GLU A 29 -5.69 16.25 4.36
C GLU A 29 -5.83 17.71 3.93
N LYS A 30 -4.92 18.20 3.08
CA LYS A 30 -5.02 19.56 2.49
C LYS A 30 -6.30 19.78 1.70
N THR A 31 -6.91 18.71 1.17
CA THR A 31 -8.21 18.78 0.47
C THR A 31 -9.41 18.69 1.42
N GLY A 32 -9.17 18.57 2.73
CA GLY A 32 -10.22 18.44 3.75
C GLY A 32 -10.71 17.01 3.97
N ASN A 33 -9.93 16.00 3.58
CA ASN A 33 -10.28 14.59 3.74
C ASN A 33 -9.18 13.84 4.49
N LEU A 34 -9.55 13.23 5.62
CA LEU A 34 -8.62 12.45 6.45
C LEU A 34 -8.76 10.95 6.15
N ASN A 35 -7.80 10.40 5.39
CA ASN A 35 -7.86 9.01 4.91
C ASN A 35 -7.14 8.02 5.84
N LEU A 36 -7.84 7.58 6.88
CA LEU A 36 -7.37 6.51 7.77
C LEU A 36 -7.33 5.11 7.12
N GLY A 37 -7.66 5.00 5.83
CA GLY A 37 -7.61 3.78 5.03
C GLY A 37 -6.25 3.47 4.42
N ILE A 38 -5.27 4.38 4.55
CA ILE A 38 -3.94 4.27 3.92
C ILE A 38 -3.19 2.99 4.30
N PRO A 39 -3.15 2.55 5.58
CA PRO A 39 -2.50 1.29 5.94
C PRO A 39 -3.09 0.10 5.18
N GLY A 40 -4.41 0.01 5.03
CA GLY A 40 -5.05 -1.04 4.23
C GLY A 40 -4.68 -0.98 2.76
N ILE A 41 -4.66 0.23 2.19
CA ILE A 41 -4.26 0.44 0.78
C ILE A 41 -2.80 0.01 0.56
N MET A 42 -1.91 0.29 1.52
CA MET A 42 -0.52 -0.17 1.48
C MET A 42 -0.42 -1.70 1.55
N TYR A 43 -1.20 -2.37 2.40
CA TYR A 43 -1.24 -3.84 2.45
C TYR A 43 -1.75 -4.45 1.13
N MET A 44 -2.83 -3.92 0.56
CA MET A 44 -3.37 -4.38 -0.73
C MET A 44 -2.37 -4.20 -1.88
N GLY A 45 -1.64 -3.07 -1.91
CA GLY A 45 -0.57 -2.85 -2.88
C GLY A 45 0.61 -3.80 -2.68
N GLY A 46 1.04 -4.01 -1.43
CA GLY A 46 2.17 -4.89 -1.12
C GLY A 46 1.92 -6.34 -1.54
N ILE A 47 0.76 -6.91 -1.19
CA ILE A 47 0.45 -8.31 -1.51
C ILE A 47 0.24 -8.52 -3.01
N SER A 48 -0.40 -7.58 -3.71
CA SER A 48 -0.64 -7.67 -5.15
C SER A 48 0.66 -7.56 -5.95
N GLY A 49 1.60 -6.72 -5.50
CA GLY A 49 2.93 -6.65 -6.09
C GLY A 49 3.71 -7.96 -5.93
N LEU A 50 3.68 -8.57 -4.73
CA LEU A 50 4.32 -9.86 -4.47
C LEU A 50 3.69 -10.98 -5.30
N MET A 51 2.36 -11.03 -5.39
CA MET A 51 1.64 -12.01 -6.18
C MET A 51 1.95 -11.86 -7.68
N GLY A 52 2.09 -10.63 -8.18
CA GLY A 52 2.50 -10.35 -9.57
C GLY A 52 3.90 -10.88 -9.90
N ALA A 53 4.87 -10.66 -9.00
CA ALA A 53 6.22 -11.22 -9.17
C ALA A 53 6.22 -12.76 -9.12
N PHE A 54 5.47 -13.35 -8.18
CA PHE A 54 5.43 -14.80 -8.00
C PHE A 54 4.82 -15.52 -9.22
N LEU A 55 3.76 -14.97 -9.81
CA LEU A 55 3.16 -15.52 -11.03
C LEU A 55 4.15 -15.45 -12.20
N TYR A 56 4.89 -14.34 -12.32
CA TYR A 56 5.89 -14.16 -13.37
C TYR A 56 7.07 -15.14 -13.24
N GLU A 57 7.59 -15.37 -12.03
CA GLU A 57 8.66 -16.36 -11.82
C GLU A 57 8.20 -17.79 -12.09
N LYS A 58 6.92 -18.11 -11.85
CA LYS A 58 6.39 -19.46 -12.06
C LYS A 58 6.25 -19.82 -13.55
N ASP A 59 5.85 -18.86 -14.38
CA ASP A 59 5.56 -19.10 -15.80
C ASP A 59 6.80 -18.98 -16.71
N ASN A 60 7.90 -18.40 -16.21
CA ASN A 60 9.12 -18.18 -17.00
C ASN A 60 10.34 -18.96 -16.46
N PRO A 61 10.96 -19.86 -17.26
CA PRO A 61 12.15 -20.62 -16.84
C PRO A 61 13.45 -19.80 -16.76
N ASP A 62 13.53 -18.66 -17.47
CA ASP A 62 14.64 -17.68 -17.37
C ASP A 62 14.08 -16.28 -17.01
N PRO A 63 13.71 -16.03 -15.74
CA PRO A 63 13.10 -14.77 -15.35
C PRO A 63 14.13 -13.65 -15.31
N ASN A 64 13.91 -12.60 -16.12
CA ASN A 64 14.67 -11.36 -15.98
C ASN A 64 14.14 -10.53 -14.80
N VAL A 65 15.02 -10.28 -13.83
CA VAL A 65 14.75 -9.58 -12.57
C VAL A 65 14.10 -8.21 -12.81
N PHE A 66 14.54 -7.47 -13.83
CA PHE A 66 14.01 -6.13 -14.12
C PHE A 66 12.52 -6.15 -14.49
N ILE A 67 12.08 -7.17 -15.25
CA ILE A 67 10.67 -7.31 -15.62
C ILE A 67 9.82 -7.73 -14.42
N GLY A 68 10.32 -8.60 -13.54
CA GLY A 68 9.63 -8.97 -12.29
C GLY A 68 9.41 -7.77 -11.37
N VAL A 69 10.40 -6.89 -11.22
CA VAL A 69 10.27 -5.62 -10.48
C VAL A 69 9.24 -4.69 -11.14
N LEU A 70 9.21 -4.61 -12.47
CA LEU A 70 8.26 -3.76 -13.17
C LEU A 70 6.81 -4.28 -13.04
N ILE A 71 6.61 -5.60 -13.13
CA ILE A 71 5.30 -6.24 -12.96
C ILE A 71 4.80 -6.03 -11.53
N SER A 72 5.63 -6.32 -10.52
CA SER A 72 5.25 -6.09 -9.12
C SER A 72 4.89 -4.63 -8.85
N PHE A 73 5.64 -3.68 -9.40
CA PHE A 73 5.34 -2.26 -9.27
C PHE A 73 3.99 -1.89 -9.90
N VAL A 74 3.71 -2.36 -11.11
CA VAL A 74 2.44 -2.09 -11.81
C VAL A 74 1.25 -2.71 -11.07
N CYS A 75 1.37 -3.96 -10.61
CA CYS A 75 0.33 -4.64 -9.83
C CYS A 75 0.05 -3.91 -8.50
N ALA A 76 1.10 -3.53 -7.77
CA ALA A 76 0.99 -2.79 -6.53
C ALA A 76 0.31 -1.43 -6.75
N PHE A 77 0.73 -0.70 -7.78
CA PHE A 77 0.16 0.60 -8.13
C PHE A 77 -1.32 0.50 -8.52
N ALA A 78 -1.69 -0.48 -9.35
CA ALA A 78 -3.07 -0.69 -9.78
C ALA A 78 -4.00 -1.01 -8.59
N CYS A 79 -3.59 -1.93 -7.70
CA CYS A 79 -4.39 -2.27 -6.50
C CYS A 79 -4.50 -1.08 -5.54
N ALA A 80 -3.41 -0.35 -5.30
CA ALA A 80 -3.44 0.82 -4.43
C ALA A 80 -4.35 1.93 -5.00
N MET A 81 -4.29 2.16 -6.32
CA MET A 81 -5.13 3.13 -7.02
C MET A 81 -6.62 2.76 -6.89
N LEU A 82 -6.98 1.48 -7.04
CA LEU A 82 -8.35 1.01 -6.85
C LEU A 82 -8.83 1.21 -5.41
N GLY A 83 -8.00 0.91 -4.41
CA GLY A 83 -8.33 1.15 -3.00
C GLY A 83 -8.58 2.63 -2.70
N GLY A 84 -7.72 3.52 -3.21
CA GLY A 84 -7.90 4.96 -3.09
C GLY A 84 -9.12 5.49 -3.85
N LEU A 85 -9.43 4.93 -5.02
CA LEU A 85 -10.62 5.28 -5.81
C LEU A 85 -11.91 4.92 -5.07
N ILE A 86 -12.00 3.71 -4.49
CA ILE A 86 -13.14 3.28 -3.69
C ILE A 86 -13.33 4.24 -2.51
N TYR A 87 -12.27 4.56 -1.77
CA TYR A 87 -12.33 5.52 -0.68
C TYR A 87 -12.84 6.90 -1.13
N SER A 88 -12.32 7.41 -2.25
CA SER A 88 -12.69 8.70 -2.82
C SER A 88 -14.17 8.75 -3.21
N ILE A 89 -14.69 7.71 -3.88
CA ILE A 89 -16.10 7.65 -4.28
C ILE A 89 -17.01 7.63 -3.03
N LEU A 90 -16.68 6.82 -2.04
CA LEU A 90 -17.48 6.70 -0.82
C LEU A 90 -17.49 8.01 0.00
N THR A 91 -16.34 8.68 0.11
CA THR A 91 -16.21 9.87 0.97
C THR A 91 -16.58 11.17 0.27
N ILE A 92 -16.27 11.32 -1.02
CA ILE A 92 -16.53 12.54 -1.79
C ILE A 92 -17.91 12.51 -2.43
N THR A 93 -18.24 11.45 -3.18
CA THR A 93 -19.50 11.35 -3.93
C THR A 93 -20.67 11.01 -3.01
N LEU A 94 -20.52 9.98 -2.18
CA LEU A 94 -21.59 9.48 -1.31
C LEU A 94 -21.61 10.15 0.08
N ARG A 95 -20.60 10.97 0.40
CA ARG A 95 -20.48 11.71 1.66
C ARG A 95 -20.60 10.82 2.90
N VAL A 96 -20.09 9.58 2.80
CA VAL A 96 -20.00 8.67 3.95
C VAL A 96 -18.91 9.18 4.90
N ASN A 97 -19.05 8.87 6.19
CA ASN A 97 -18.09 9.26 7.22
C ASN A 97 -16.67 8.75 6.89
N GLN A 98 -15.73 9.67 6.76
CA GLN A 98 -14.33 9.43 6.40
C GLN A 98 -13.60 8.53 7.41
N ASN A 99 -13.89 8.69 8.71
CA ASN A 99 -13.26 7.91 9.77
C ASN A 99 -13.70 6.44 9.72
N VAL A 100 -15.01 6.21 9.59
CA VAL A 100 -15.58 4.85 9.51
C VAL A 100 -15.15 4.17 8.21
N THR A 101 -15.22 4.88 7.09
CA THR A 101 -14.83 4.35 5.77
C THR A 101 -13.34 4.03 5.72
N GLY A 102 -12.50 4.90 6.28
CA GLY A 102 -11.05 4.70 6.34
C GLY A 102 -10.69 3.47 7.20
N LEU A 103 -11.23 3.37 8.40
CA LEU A 103 -10.99 2.21 9.26
C LEU A 103 -11.50 0.91 8.64
N ALA A 104 -12.68 0.92 8.02
CA ALA A 104 -13.23 -0.23 7.31
C ALA A 104 -12.32 -0.68 6.16
N LEU A 105 -11.78 0.27 5.38
CA LEU A 105 -10.84 -0.01 4.30
C LEU A 105 -9.51 -0.56 4.81
N THR A 106 -9.04 -0.08 5.97
CA THR A 106 -7.85 -0.62 6.62
C THR A 106 -8.06 -2.08 7.01
N ILE A 107 -9.18 -2.41 7.68
CA ILE A 107 -9.51 -3.79 8.06
C ILE A 107 -9.63 -4.68 6.82
N PHE A 108 -10.35 -4.21 5.80
CA PHE A 108 -10.49 -4.91 4.52
C PHE A 108 -9.13 -5.19 3.87
N GLY A 109 -8.27 -4.17 3.77
CA GLY A 109 -6.96 -4.30 3.15
C GLY A 109 -6.03 -5.25 3.91
N THR A 110 -6.10 -5.25 5.25
CA THR A 110 -5.36 -6.23 6.07
C THR A 110 -5.88 -7.66 5.88
N GLY A 111 -7.19 -7.84 5.72
CA GLY A 111 -7.79 -9.15 5.43
C GLY A 111 -7.50 -9.63 4.01
N PHE A 112 -7.42 -8.74 3.04
CA PHE A 112 -7.05 -9.05 1.67
C PHE A 112 -5.57 -9.45 1.53
N GLY A 113 -4.71 -8.88 2.38
CA GLY A 113 -3.27 -9.13 2.38
C GLY A 113 -2.80 -10.36 3.15
N ASN A 114 -3.69 -11.10 3.80
CA ASN A 114 -3.39 -12.24 4.67
C ASN A 114 -3.93 -13.54 4.08
#